data_AF-A0A317M622-F1
#
_entry.id   AF-A0A317M622-F1
#
_cell.length_a   1.000
_cell.length_b   1.000
_cell.length_c   1.000
_cell.angle_alpha   90.00
_cell.angle_beta   90.00
_cell.angle_gamma   90.00
#
_symmetry.space_group_name_H-M   'P 1'
#
loop_
_entity.id
_entity.type
_entity.pdbx_description
1 polymer ?
#
loop_
_entity_poly.entity_id
_entity_poly.type
_entity_poly.pdbx_seq_one_letter_code
_entity_poly.pdbx_strand_id
1 'polypeptide(L)' 'MDDLKSMSIESLLDLLATYTTEFTHIRRSGGTKEEYDKCKMLITLLTAEIAIRKQQGGNTAAGISKTD' A
#
# COMPACT_ATOMS: atom_id res chain seq x y z
N MET A 1 -4.66 -10.90 2.80
CA MET A 1 -3.99 -9.60 3.07
C MET A 1 -2.65 -9.76 3.77
N ASP A 2 -2.27 -10.97 4.20
CA ASP A 2 -0.90 -11.27 4.62
C ASP A 2 0.15 -11.04 3.52
N ASP A 3 -0.27 -11.00 2.26
CA ASP A 3 0.59 -10.65 1.12
C ASP A 3 1.16 -9.23 1.20
N LEU A 4 0.43 -8.28 1.81
CA LEU A 4 0.95 -6.92 1.99
C LEU A 4 2.15 -6.92 2.94
N LYS A 5 2.14 -7.78 3.97
CA LYS A 5 3.20 -7.87 4.99
C LYS A 5 4.52 -8.39 4.42
N SER A 6 4.48 -9.20 3.37
CA SER A 6 5.68 -9.75 2.70
C SER A 6 6.23 -8.86 1.58
N MET A 7 5.43 -7.92 1.05
CA MET A 7 5.88 -6.96 0.04
C MET A 7 6.91 -5.97 0.58
N SER A 8 7.82 -5.49 -0.26
CA SER A 8 8.73 -4.40 0.12
C SER A 8 7.98 -3.07 0.27
N ILE A 9 8.57 -2.11 0.99
CA ILE A 9 7.97 -0.77 1.13
C ILE A 9 7.85 -0.05 -0.21
N GLU A 10 8.80 -0.26 -1.12
CA GLU A 10 8.80 0.29 -2.48
C GLU A 10 7.64 -0.28 -3.29
N SER A 11 7.46 -1.60 -3.25
CA SER A 11 6.34 -2.25 -3.92
C SER A 11 4.98 -1.80 -3.36
N LEU A 12 4.89 -1.52 -2.06
CA LEU A 12 3.68 -0.96 -1.45
C LEU A 12 3.39 0.47 -1.94
N LEU A 13 4.44 1.29 -2.14
CA LEU A 13 4.32 2.64 -2.69
C LEU A 13 3.89 2.62 -4.16
N ASP A 14 4.43 1.69 -4.96
CA ASP A 14 4.04 1.50 -6.36
C ASP A 14 2.58 1.05 -6.48
N LEU A 15 2.16 0.12 -5.61
CA LEU A 15 0.76 -0.32 -5.54
C LEU A 15 -0.17 0.84 -5.15
N LEU A 16 0.24 1.65 -4.18
CA LEU A 16 -0.50 2.84 -3.76
C LEU A 16 -0.65 3.82 -4.93
N ALA A 17 0.42 4.12 -5.66
CA ALA A 17 0.38 5.00 -6.83
C ALA A 17 -0.57 4.49 -7.92
N THR A 18 -0.58 3.18 -8.14
CA THR A 18 -1.47 2.51 -9.10
C THR A 18 -2.93 2.71 -8.69
N TYR A 19 -3.30 2.35 -7.46
CA TYR A 19 -4.68 2.50 -6.99
C TYR A 19 -5.13 3.96 -6.89
N THR A 20 -4.22 4.90 -6.61
CA THR A 20 -4.56 6.33 -6.61
C THR A 20 -4.88 6.83 -8.03
N THR A 21 -4.18 6.28 -9.02
CA THR A 21 -4.44 6.54 -10.44
C THR A 21 -5.77 5.93 -10.87
N GLU A 22 -6.04 4.68 -10.50
CA GLU A 22 -7.32 4.02 -10.75
C GLU A 22 -8.49 4.76 -10.10
N PHE A 23 -8.34 5.22 -8.85
CA PHE A 23 -9.35 6.03 -8.18
C PHE A 23 -9.69 7.30 -8.96
N THR A 24 -8.66 7.97 -9.50
CA THR A 24 -8.85 9.15 -10.34
C THR A 24 -9.51 8.81 -11.67
N HIS A 25 -9.21 7.63 -12.23
CA HIS A 25 -9.85 7.13 -13.44
C HIS A 25 -11.33 6.83 -13.20
N ILE A 26 -11.67 6.03 -12.18
CA ILE A 26 -13.06 5.70 -11.77
C ILE A 26 -13.88 6.97 -11.57
N ARG A 27 -13.28 8.00 -10.93
CA ARG A 27 -13.91 9.31 -10.77
C ARG A 27 -14.28 10.00 -12.08
N ARG A 28 -13.40 9.91 -13.07
CA ARG A 28 -13.57 10.57 -14.37
C ARG A 28 -14.49 9.79 -15.30
N SER A 29 -14.45 8.46 -15.24
CA SER A 29 -15.26 7.57 -16.08
C SER A 29 -16.68 7.36 -15.55
N GLY A 30 -17.00 7.88 -14.36
CA GLY A 30 -18.32 7.70 -13.75
C GLY A 30 -18.52 6.29 -13.22
N GLY A 31 -17.46 5.67 -12.68
CA GLY A 31 -17.53 4.32 -12.13
C GLY A 31 -18.52 4.20 -10.97
N THR A 32 -18.88 2.96 -10.67
CA THR A 32 -19.88 2.64 -9.66
C THR A 32 -19.40 3.01 -8.26
N LYS A 33 -20.35 3.22 -7.34
CA LYS A 33 -20.06 3.42 -5.92
C LYS A 33 -19.23 2.26 -5.34
N GLU A 34 -19.50 1.04 -5.78
CA GLU A 34 -18.82 -0.15 -5.27
C GLU A 34 -17.34 -0.21 -5.71
N GLU A 35 -17.03 0.15 -6.95
CA GLU A 35 -15.65 0.29 -7.44
C GLU A 35 -14.89 1.39 -6.67
N TYR A 36 -15.59 2.49 -6.40
CA TYR A 36 -15.09 3.59 -5.58
C TYR A 36 -14.73 3.16 -4.16
N ASP A 37 -15.66 2.48 -3.49
CA ASP A 37 -15.49 2.04 -2.11
C ASP A 37 -14.38 0.98 -2.00
N LYS A 38 -14.30 0.05 -2.97
CA LYS A 38 -13.21 -0.92 -3.07
C LYS A 38 -11.85 -0.25 -3.23
N CYS A 39 -11.73 0.68 -4.19
CA CYS A 39 -10.47 1.37 -4.46
C CYS A 39 -10.03 2.23 -3.25
N LYS A 40 -10.97 2.94 -2.61
CA LYS A 40 -10.72 3.73 -1.40
C LYS A 40 -10.27 2.86 -0.22
N MET A 41 -10.88 1.69 -0.03
CA MET A 41 -10.49 0.75 1.01
C MET A 41 -9.06 0.26 0.81
N LEU A 42 -8.68 -0.09 -0.43
CA LEU A 42 -7.32 -0.54 -0.76
C LEU A 42 -6.27 0.54 -0.51
N ILE A 43 -6.53 1.78 -0.94
CA ILE A 43 -5.65 2.94 -0.66
C ILE A 43 -5.47 3.14 0.85
N THR A 44 -6.55 3.02 1.62
CA THR A 44 -6.51 3.18 3.08
C THR A 44 -5.63 2.12 3.74
N LEU A 45 -5.78 0.86 3.32
CA LEU A 45 -5.01 -0.26 3.87
C LEU A 45 -3.52 -0.16 3.52
N LEU A 46 -3.19 0.19 2.28
CA LEU A 46 -1.80 0.43 1.87
C LEU A 46 -1.17 1.59 2.64
N THR A 47 -1.90 2.69 2.81
CA THR A 47 -1.41 3.86 3.55
C THR A 47 -1.14 3.51 5.01
N ALA A 48 -2.03 2.74 5.64
CA ALA A 48 -1.87 2.28 7.02
C ALA A 48 -0.63 1.38 7.18
N GLU A 49 -0.45 0.40 6.30
CA GLU A 49 0.70 -0.51 6.32
C GLU A 49 2.03 0.25 6.12
N ILE A 50 2.08 1.18 5.16
CA ILE A 50 3.25 2.03 4.93
C ILE A 50 3.56 2.88 6.16
N ALA A 51 2.52 3.46 6.80
CA ALA A 51 2.69 4.27 8.01
C ALA A 51 3.23 3.43 9.18
N ILE A 52 2.70 2.22 9.39
CA ILE A 52 3.18 1.28 10.42
C ILE A 52 4.66 0.98 10.20
N ARG A 53 5.08 0.67 8.97
CA ARG A 53 6.50 0.36 8.66
C ARG A 53 7.42 1.55 8.78
N LYS A 54 6.97 2.74 8.41
CA LYS A 54 7.73 3.97 8.61
C LYS A 54 7.93 4.25 10.10
N GLN A 55 6.90 4.05 10.92
CA GLN A 55 6.99 4.21 12.38
C GLN A 55 7.91 3.15 13.02
N GLN A 56 7.96 1.94 12.46
CA GLN A 56 8.84 0.86 12.90
C GLN A 56 10.28 0.97 12.36
N GLY A 57 10.65 2.08 11.71
CA GLY A 57 12.02 2.35 11.28
C GLY A 57 12.44 1.71 9.95
N GLY A 58 11.49 1.36 9.09
CA GLY A 58 11.77 0.96 7.69
C GLY A 58 12.58 -0.32 7.51
N ASN A 59 12.77 -1.12 8.56
CA ASN A 59 13.72 -2.25 8.57
C ASN A 59 12.99 -3.60 8.75
N THR A 60 12.18 -3.97 7.76
CA THR A 60 11.62 -5.33 7.68
C THR A 60 11.79 -5.94 6.30
N ALA A 61 12.98 -5.77 5.71
CA ALA A 61 13.49 -6.66 4.69
C ALA A 61 14.99 -6.83 4.93
N ALA A 62 15.39 -8.00 5.44
CA ALA A 62 16.77 -8.47 5.59
C ALA A 62 17.74 -7.61 6.44
N GLY A 63 17.90 -8.00 7.71
CA GLY A 63 18.93 -7.46 8.61
C GLY A 63 19.31 -8.43 9.73
N ILE A 64 19.29 -9.75 9.45
CA ILE A 64 20.01 -10.71 10.29
C ILE A 64 21.47 -10.61 9.84
N SER A 65 22.29 -9.82 10.52
CA SER A 65 23.73 -10.02 10.50
C SER A 65 24.32 -9.57 11.81
N LYS A 66 24.84 -10.58 12.51
CA LYS A 66 25.65 -10.50 13.72
C LYS A 66 26.64 -9.37 13.61
N THR A 67 26.78 -8.56 14.65
CA THR A 67 28.06 -7.96 14.97
C THR A 67 28.26 -8.05 16.48
N ASP A 68 29.45 -8.53 16.80
CA ASP A 68 30.05 -9.01 18.06
C ASP A 68 29.56 -8.39 19.38
#